data_AF-A0AAW9MT62-F1
#
_entry.id   AF-A0AAW9MT62-F1
#
_cell.length_a   1.000
_cell.length_b   1.000
_cell.length_c   1.000
_cell.angle_alpha   90.00
_cell.angle_beta   90.00
_cell.angle_gamma   90.00
#
_symmetry.space_group_name_H-M   'P 1'
#
loop_
_entity.id
_entity.type
_entity.pdbx_description
1 polymer ?
#
loop_
_entity_poly.entity_id
_entity_poly.type
_entity_poly.pdbx_seq_one_letter_code
_entity_poly.pdbx_strand_id
1 'polypeptide(L)'
;MKKRILAFLLACSFALTPAASLAANNDAPDFIDDTTETTDVPALEMDEVEVYKQQIKSIQGDVNSLELSKPIHYDVQKDFNEKSLELSDNIEHSSVGAIGMGFSSVYDLSSIPQRLILLGRLGRAMRFATTELRYKVDAAHAEIAEYIFAGLVIAVSPFHSVEDMKAYMAEYDALAQKLLGYPDMGLNDTANIYVRSDLDHKLHKARFMKYNELKDKPTHVIRALDSEIREVTAIRLRPQSTVAEIYQASDRLDQAVAVALNSEDYRATKYEIQDLKEAIKEAKRARRHGDKRKEVADAISYAQDELRLLRPSGIKVVGFTKTLQSLYK
;
A
#
# COMPACT_ATOMS: atom_id res chain seq x y z
N MET A 1 57.27 6.46 16.94
CA MET A 1 57.00 7.65 17.78
C MET A 1 57.23 8.90 16.95
N LYS A 2 56.21 9.79 16.86
CA LYS A 2 56.26 11.26 16.68
C LYS A 2 57.02 11.81 15.44
N LYS A 3 56.57 12.82 14.68
CA LYS A 3 55.45 13.77 14.71
C LYS A 3 55.56 14.62 13.40
N ARG A 4 54.40 15.01 12.84
CA ARG A 4 54.04 16.32 12.25
C ARG A 4 54.81 16.89 11.05
N ILE A 5 54.03 17.38 10.07
CA ILE A 5 54.23 18.48 9.08
C ILE A 5 52.95 18.42 8.20
N LEU A 6 52.21 19.44 7.77
CA LEU A 6 52.24 20.90 7.86
C LEU A 6 50.82 21.40 7.52
N ALA A 7 50.40 22.51 8.09
CA ALA A 7 49.24 23.28 7.64
C ALA A 7 49.62 24.18 6.45
N PHE A 8 48.68 24.45 5.54
CA PHE A 8 48.72 25.65 4.69
C PHE A 8 47.31 26.19 4.44
N LEU A 9 47.23 27.52 4.43
CA LEU A 9 46.06 28.39 4.53
C LEU A 9 45.82 29.09 3.17
N LEU A 10 44.55 29.27 2.84
CA LEU A 10 43.88 30.47 2.29
C LEU A 10 44.07 30.96 0.82
N ALA A 11 42.89 31.22 0.22
CA ALA A 11 42.44 32.42 -0.56
C ALA A 11 42.69 32.60 -2.08
N CYS A 12 41.55 32.81 -2.77
CA CYS A 12 41.23 33.73 -3.90
C CYS A 12 41.98 33.56 -5.24
N SER A 13 41.43 33.76 -6.45
CA SER A 13 40.31 34.60 -6.94
C SER A 13 40.05 34.31 -8.44
N PHE A 14 38.79 34.53 -8.87
CA PHE A 14 38.29 35.04 -10.18
C PHE A 14 39.07 34.86 -11.49
N ALA A 15 38.40 34.30 -12.51
CA ALA A 15 38.50 34.75 -13.91
C ALA A 15 37.19 34.45 -14.69
N LEU A 16 36.71 35.46 -15.42
CA LEU A 16 35.52 35.52 -16.28
C LEU A 16 35.73 34.86 -17.66
N THR A 17 34.73 34.06 -18.11
CA THR A 17 34.01 33.97 -19.43
C THR A 17 34.73 34.06 -20.81
N PRO A 18 34.12 33.75 -21.99
CA PRO A 18 32.73 33.32 -22.32
C PRO A 18 32.52 32.18 -23.37
N ALA A 19 31.26 31.74 -23.47
CA ALA A 19 30.46 31.29 -24.63
C ALA A 19 30.81 30.00 -25.41
N ALA A 20 29.92 28.99 -25.32
CA ALA A 20 29.08 28.52 -26.44
C ALA A 20 28.04 27.49 -25.97
N SER A 21 26.85 27.64 -26.49
CA SER A 21 25.57 26.97 -26.22
C SER A 21 25.48 25.51 -26.66
N LEU A 22 24.74 24.69 -25.91
CA LEU A 22 23.78 23.74 -26.49
C LEU A 22 22.61 23.51 -25.53
N ALA A 23 21.40 23.63 -26.08
CA ALA A 23 20.12 23.69 -25.39
C ALA A 23 19.57 22.32 -24.98
N ALA A 24 18.77 22.27 -23.91
CA ALA A 24 17.61 21.39 -23.78
C ALA A 24 16.68 21.86 -22.63
N ASN A 25 15.53 22.39 -23.01
CA ASN A 25 14.22 22.48 -22.34
C ASN A 25 14.16 22.67 -20.82
N ASN A 26 13.85 23.91 -20.41
CA ASN A 26 13.16 24.21 -19.16
C ASN A 26 11.68 24.44 -19.48
N ASP A 27 10.80 23.53 -19.03
CA ASP A 27 9.42 23.87 -18.67
C ASP A 27 9.41 24.08 -17.14
N ALA A 28 9.66 25.32 -16.74
CA ALA A 28 9.35 25.82 -15.41
C ALA A 28 8.29 26.92 -15.60
N PRO A 29 7.18 26.92 -14.84
CA PRO A 29 6.22 28.01 -14.93
C PRO A 29 6.86 29.30 -14.41
N ASP A 30 6.74 30.35 -15.22
CA ASP A 30 7.22 31.71 -14.98
C ASP A 30 6.73 32.23 -13.63
N PHE A 31 7.66 32.77 -12.84
CA PHE A 31 7.36 33.66 -11.72
C PHE A 31 7.29 35.09 -12.27
N ILE A 32 6.11 35.71 -12.18
CA ILE A 32 5.91 37.11 -12.53
C ILE A 32 6.43 37.98 -11.40
N ASP A 33 7.35 38.88 -11.74
CA ASP A 33 7.77 40.04 -10.97
C ASP A 33 7.01 41.26 -11.52
N ASP A 34 6.23 41.95 -10.70
CA ASP A 34 6.01 43.39 -10.89
C ASP A 34 5.61 44.09 -9.59
N THR A 35 6.33 45.17 -9.32
CA THR A 35 6.13 46.12 -8.23
C THR A 35 5.15 47.20 -8.65
N THR A 36 4.03 47.34 -7.94
CA THR A 36 3.38 48.65 -7.74
C THR A 36 2.71 48.72 -6.36
N GLU A 37 3.09 49.72 -5.55
CA GLU A 37 2.41 50.05 -4.31
C GLU A 37 1.13 50.83 -4.61
N THR A 38 -0.02 50.22 -4.35
CA THR A 38 -1.28 50.89 -4.00
C THR A 38 -1.84 50.21 -2.76
N THR A 39 -2.31 51.00 -1.79
CA THR A 39 -3.03 50.52 -0.60
C THR A 39 -4.37 49.91 -0.99
N ASP A 40 -4.32 48.69 -1.52
CA ASP A 40 -5.44 47.78 -1.67
C ASP A 40 -5.06 46.51 -0.92
N VAL A 41 -5.94 46.02 -0.06
CA VAL A 41 -5.75 44.72 0.59
C VAL A 41 -5.63 43.71 -0.55
N PRO A 42 -4.51 42.99 -0.69
CA PRO A 42 -4.35 42.06 -1.81
C PRO A 42 -5.53 41.07 -1.77
N ALA A 43 -6.17 40.85 -2.91
CA ALA A 43 -7.24 39.88 -3.03
C ALA A 43 -6.73 38.74 -3.92
N LEU A 44 -6.93 37.49 -3.51
CA LEU A 44 -6.69 36.36 -4.41
C LEU A 44 -7.65 36.45 -5.58
N GLU A 45 -7.11 36.36 -6.80
CA GLU A 45 -7.94 36.19 -7.98
C GLU A 45 -8.57 34.79 -7.97
N MET A 46 -9.78 34.66 -8.53
CA MET A 46 -10.51 33.38 -8.56
C MET A 46 -9.69 32.26 -9.24
N ASP A 47 -8.88 32.61 -10.24
CA ASP A 47 -8.02 31.66 -10.95
C ASP A 47 -6.90 31.11 -10.05
N GLU A 48 -6.34 31.92 -9.15
CA GLU A 48 -5.30 31.48 -8.20
C GLU A 48 -5.86 30.51 -7.16
N VAL A 49 -7.10 30.74 -6.71
CA VAL A 49 -7.81 29.85 -5.77
C VAL A 49 -8.03 28.47 -6.40
N GLU A 50 -8.43 28.43 -7.68
CA GLU A 50 -8.60 27.19 -8.40
C GLU A 50 -7.28 26.43 -8.56
N VAL A 51 -6.18 27.13 -8.86
CA VAL A 51 -4.83 26.54 -8.92
C VAL A 51 -4.44 25.92 -7.58
N TYR A 52 -4.63 26.62 -6.47
CA TYR A 52 -4.33 26.07 -5.14
C TYR A 52 -5.20 24.86 -4.78
N LYS A 53 -6.49 24.88 -5.13
CA LYS A 53 -7.39 23.72 -4.97
C LYS A 53 -6.91 22.51 -5.77
N GLN A 54 -6.44 22.71 -7.01
CA GLN A 54 -5.88 21.63 -7.82
C GLN A 54 -4.59 21.06 -7.21
N GLN A 55 -3.71 21.91 -6.70
CA GLN A 55 -2.50 21.49 -6.00
C GLN A 55 -2.82 20.66 -4.75
N ILE A 56 -3.79 21.10 -3.93
CA ILE A 56 -4.26 20.33 -2.76
C ILE A 56 -4.77 18.95 -3.18
N LYS A 57 -5.61 18.87 -4.23
CA LYS A 57 -6.11 17.60 -4.76
C LYS A 57 -4.98 16.69 -5.26
N SER A 58 -3.96 17.25 -5.90
CA SER A 58 -2.78 16.48 -6.32
C SER A 58 -2.05 15.90 -5.11
N ILE A 59 -1.81 16.71 -4.09
CA ILE A 59 -1.14 16.29 -2.85
C ILE A 59 -1.97 15.22 -2.12
N GLN A 60 -3.29 15.38 -2.05
CA GLN A 60 -4.20 14.35 -1.54
C GLN A 60 -4.10 13.06 -2.35
N GLY A 61 -4.04 13.16 -3.68
CA GLY A 61 -3.83 12.01 -4.57
C GLY A 61 -2.57 11.23 -4.22
N ASP A 62 -1.45 11.93 -4.03
CA ASP A 62 -0.17 11.33 -3.64
C ASP A 62 -0.27 10.61 -2.28
N VAL A 63 -0.88 11.24 -1.27
CA VAL A 63 -1.06 10.64 0.06
C VAL A 63 -2.06 9.47 0.03
N ASN A 64 -3.10 9.55 -0.79
CA ASN A 64 -4.10 8.50 -0.97
C ASN A 64 -3.55 7.30 -1.75
N SER A 65 -2.50 7.50 -2.55
CA SER A 65 -1.78 6.41 -3.23
C SER A 65 -0.87 5.59 -2.31
N LEU A 66 -0.61 6.07 -1.09
CA LEU A 66 0.22 5.35 -0.12
C LEU A 66 -0.50 4.07 0.33
N GLU A 67 0.18 2.94 0.23
CA GLU A 67 -0.30 1.67 0.80
C GLU A 67 -0.23 1.75 2.33
N LEU A 68 -1.34 2.14 2.95
CA LEU A 68 -1.44 2.30 4.39
C LEU A 68 -1.84 1.00 5.08
N SER A 69 -1.26 0.82 6.24
CA SER A 69 -1.09 -0.50 6.84
C SER A 69 -1.55 -0.55 8.31
N LYS A 70 -1.76 0.63 8.92
CA LYS A 70 -2.31 0.82 10.29
C LYS A 70 -3.63 1.59 10.27
N PRO A 71 -4.53 1.36 11.25
CA PRO A 71 -5.60 2.31 11.59
C PRO A 71 -5.05 3.70 11.92
N ILE A 72 -3.95 3.82 12.67
CA ILE A 72 -3.33 5.13 12.95
C ILE A 72 -2.87 5.85 11.67
N HIS A 73 -2.43 5.12 10.64
CA HIS A 73 -2.12 5.75 9.36
C HIS A 73 -3.37 6.11 8.58
N TYR A 74 -4.46 5.33 8.69
CA TYR A 74 -5.77 5.75 8.20
C TYR A 74 -6.28 6.99 8.93
N ASP A 75 -6.07 7.10 10.24
CA ASP A 75 -6.45 8.26 11.03
C ASP A 75 -5.59 9.46 10.61
N VAL A 76 -4.27 9.31 10.46
CA VAL A 76 -3.39 10.38 9.97
C VAL A 76 -3.71 10.75 8.51
N GLN A 77 -4.05 9.81 7.64
CA GLN A 77 -4.47 10.08 6.26
C GLN A 77 -5.86 10.73 6.20
N LYS A 78 -6.78 10.30 7.06
CA LYS A 78 -8.10 10.89 7.21
C LYS A 78 -7.96 12.32 7.73
N ASP A 79 -7.19 12.53 8.79
CA ASP A 79 -6.86 13.84 9.34
C ASP A 79 -6.17 14.70 8.28
N PHE A 80 -5.24 14.13 7.50
CA PHE A 80 -4.61 14.82 6.37
C PHE A 80 -5.65 15.27 5.33
N ASN A 81 -6.57 14.39 4.95
CA ASN A 81 -7.62 14.69 3.99
C ASN A 81 -8.62 15.73 4.54
N GLU A 82 -9.03 15.60 5.80
CA GLU A 82 -9.92 16.56 6.46
C GLU A 82 -9.25 17.94 6.59
N LYS A 83 -7.99 17.98 7.04
CA LYS A 83 -7.22 19.22 7.22
C LYS A 83 -6.84 19.88 5.90
N SER A 84 -6.60 19.11 4.85
CA SER A 84 -6.38 19.66 3.52
C SER A 84 -7.66 20.21 2.88
N LEU A 85 -8.82 19.60 3.15
CA LEU A 85 -10.12 20.20 2.81
C LEU A 85 -10.37 21.48 3.60
N GLU A 86 -10.12 21.49 4.91
CA GLU A 86 -10.21 22.69 5.74
C GLU A 86 -9.29 23.81 5.23
N LEU A 87 -8.06 23.47 4.80
CA LEU A 87 -7.16 24.43 4.17
C LEU A 87 -7.74 24.98 2.86
N SER A 88 -8.26 24.11 1.99
CA SER A 88 -8.93 24.50 0.73
C SER A 88 -10.10 25.45 0.99
N ASP A 89 -10.95 25.11 1.95
CA ASP A 89 -12.11 25.92 2.32
C ASP A 89 -11.64 27.27 2.88
N ASN A 90 -10.64 27.30 3.76
CA ASN A 90 -10.11 28.55 4.31
C ASN A 90 -9.44 29.44 3.25
N ILE A 91 -8.81 28.87 2.21
CA ILE A 91 -8.29 29.62 1.04
C ILE A 91 -9.44 30.27 0.27
N GLU A 92 -10.53 29.53 0.03
CA GLU A 92 -11.73 30.05 -0.64
C GLU A 92 -12.44 31.13 0.20
N HIS A 93 -12.53 30.96 1.51
CA HIS A 93 -13.09 32.00 2.39
C HIS A 93 -12.20 33.24 2.43
N SER A 94 -10.87 33.06 2.31
CA SER A 94 -9.90 34.16 2.22
C SER A 94 -10.02 34.92 0.90
N SER A 95 -10.34 34.25 -0.22
CA SER A 95 -10.60 34.91 -1.50
C SER A 95 -11.96 35.61 -1.53
N VAL A 96 -13.01 34.99 -1.00
CA VAL A 96 -14.37 35.59 -0.96
C VAL A 96 -14.43 36.78 0.01
N GLY A 97 -13.71 36.73 1.13
CA GLY A 97 -13.57 37.85 2.06
C GLY A 97 -12.86 39.06 1.43
N ALA A 98 -11.90 38.82 0.53
CA ALA A 98 -11.18 39.87 -0.18
C ALA A 98 -12.00 40.55 -1.30
N ILE A 99 -13.06 39.90 -1.83
CA ILE A 99 -13.91 40.43 -2.92
C ILE A 99 -15.00 41.41 -2.41
N GLY A 100 -14.80 42.06 -1.25
CA GLY A 100 -15.60 43.24 -0.86
C GLY A 100 -16.87 43.00 -0.05
N MET A 101 -17.02 41.85 0.61
CA MET A 101 -18.15 41.55 1.52
C MET A 101 -17.86 41.82 3.01
N GLY A 102 -16.74 42.48 3.34
CA GLY A 102 -16.45 42.94 4.71
C GLY A 102 -16.06 41.84 5.71
N PHE A 103 -15.78 40.62 5.25
CA PHE A 103 -15.25 39.53 6.07
C PHE A 103 -13.72 39.57 6.04
N SER A 104 -13.07 39.48 7.21
CA SER A 104 -11.60 39.40 7.27
C SER A 104 -11.13 38.09 6.64
N SER A 105 -10.13 38.17 5.77
CA SER A 105 -9.42 36.99 5.25
C SER A 105 -8.99 36.07 6.41
N VAL A 106 -9.23 34.76 6.28
CA VAL A 106 -8.87 33.78 7.32
C VAL A 106 -7.35 33.65 7.40
N TYR A 107 -6.67 33.70 6.26
CA TYR A 107 -5.21 33.68 6.18
C TYR A 107 -4.66 35.02 5.71
N ASP A 108 -3.42 35.30 6.10
CA ASP A 108 -2.59 36.20 5.31
C ASP A 108 -2.30 35.53 3.96
N LEU A 109 -2.55 36.25 2.87
CA LEU A 109 -2.45 35.75 1.50
C LEU A 109 -1.01 35.36 1.17
N SER A 110 -0.06 36.07 1.76
CA SER A 110 1.37 35.77 1.65
C SER A 110 1.75 34.41 2.26
N SER A 111 0.91 33.85 3.13
CA SER A 111 1.16 32.59 3.85
C SER A 111 0.64 31.35 3.13
N ILE A 112 -0.27 31.51 2.16
CA ILE A 112 -0.94 30.40 1.47
C ILE A 112 0.03 29.49 0.71
N PRO A 113 1.00 30.01 -0.08
CA PRO A 113 1.97 29.16 -0.75
C PRO A 113 2.79 28.30 0.22
N GLN A 114 3.17 28.83 1.37
CA GLN A 114 3.98 28.12 2.36
C GLN A 114 3.18 27.04 3.09
N ARG A 115 1.88 27.25 3.31
CA ARG A 115 0.97 26.20 3.81
C ARG A 115 0.88 25.03 2.85
N LEU A 116 0.81 25.30 1.54
CA LEU A 116 0.80 24.27 0.49
C LEU A 116 2.12 23.51 0.41
N ILE A 117 3.25 24.22 0.49
CA ILE A 117 4.58 23.58 0.52
C ILE A 117 4.72 22.69 1.76
N LEU A 118 4.28 23.17 2.92
CA LEU A 118 4.27 22.38 4.16
C LEU A 118 3.41 21.13 3.99
N LEU A 119 2.19 21.25 3.46
CA LEU A 119 1.30 20.11 3.20
C LEU A 119 1.96 19.07 2.27
N GLY A 120 2.61 19.52 1.19
CA GLY A 120 3.37 18.64 0.30
C GLY A 120 4.54 17.95 0.98
N ARG A 121 5.26 18.64 1.89
CA ARG A 121 6.33 18.04 2.70
C ARG A 121 5.80 17.01 3.70
N LEU A 122 4.64 17.23 4.29
CA LEU A 122 4.00 16.26 5.18
C LEU A 122 3.61 14.98 4.42
N GLY A 123 3.13 15.10 3.19
CA GLY A 123 2.90 13.94 2.32
C GLY A 123 4.18 13.13 2.06
N ARG A 124 5.32 13.81 1.84
CA ARG A 124 6.63 13.15 1.73
C ARG A 124 7.08 12.48 3.04
N ALA A 125 6.84 13.11 4.18
CA ALA A 125 7.13 12.55 5.50
C ALA A 125 6.31 11.27 5.77
N MET A 126 5.02 11.27 5.37
CA MET A 126 4.17 10.07 5.43
C MET A 126 4.73 8.94 4.55
N ARG A 127 5.18 9.25 3.33
CA ARG A 127 5.84 8.27 2.45
C ARG A 127 7.12 7.72 3.09
N PHE A 128 7.97 8.58 3.63
CA PHE A 128 9.19 8.17 4.33
C PHE A 128 8.89 7.21 5.50
N ALA A 129 7.82 7.48 6.26
CA ALA A 129 7.41 6.63 7.36
C ALA A 129 6.96 5.22 6.91
N THR A 130 6.34 5.10 5.73
CA THR A 130 5.85 3.81 5.20
C THR A 130 6.87 3.03 4.39
N THR A 131 7.92 3.70 3.88
CA THR A 131 8.99 3.05 3.11
C THR A 131 10.24 2.77 3.95
N GLU A 132 10.85 3.78 4.56
CA GLU A 132 12.18 3.67 5.17
C GLU A 132 12.14 3.18 6.61
N LEU A 133 11.10 3.55 7.37
CA LEU A 133 11.01 3.21 8.80
C LEU A 133 10.37 1.85 9.06
N ARG A 134 9.98 1.09 8.02
CA ARG A 134 9.12 -0.10 8.13
C ARG A 134 9.55 -1.13 9.19
N TYR A 135 10.85 -1.35 9.34
CA TYR A 135 11.43 -2.34 10.26
C TYR A 135 11.98 -1.73 11.55
N LYS A 136 11.76 -0.43 11.76
CA LYS A 136 12.19 0.27 12.97
C LYS A 136 11.25 -0.01 14.13
N VAL A 137 11.75 0.21 15.33
CA VAL A 137 10.98 0.15 16.57
C VAL A 137 9.82 1.16 16.57
N ASP A 138 8.75 0.87 17.32
CA ASP A 138 7.56 1.71 17.39
C ASP A 138 7.82 3.16 17.81
N ALA A 139 8.89 3.42 18.57
CA ALA A 139 9.30 4.77 18.95
C ALA A 139 9.60 5.67 17.75
N ALA A 140 10.27 5.15 16.71
CA ALA A 140 10.57 5.91 15.50
C ALA A 140 9.27 6.31 14.77
N HIS A 141 8.28 5.42 14.79
CA HIS A 141 6.98 5.66 14.17
C HIS A 141 6.10 6.62 14.96
N ALA A 142 6.19 6.64 16.28
CA ALA A 142 5.49 7.61 17.11
C ALA A 142 6.02 9.03 16.87
N GLU A 143 7.34 9.19 16.82
CA GLU A 143 8.00 10.49 16.65
C GLU A 143 7.72 11.11 15.26
N ILE A 144 7.75 10.32 14.18
CA ILE A 144 7.35 10.84 12.85
C ILE A 144 5.85 11.16 12.78
N ALA A 145 4.99 10.39 13.48
CA ALA A 145 3.56 10.66 13.51
C ALA A 145 3.24 11.97 14.25
N GLU A 146 3.94 12.25 15.35
CA GLU A 146 3.85 13.53 16.06
C GLU A 146 4.27 14.70 15.17
N TYR A 147 5.37 14.55 14.43
CA TYR A 147 5.79 15.55 13.44
C TYR A 147 4.74 15.74 12.32
N ILE A 148 4.10 14.67 11.85
CA ILE A 148 3.06 14.83 10.82
C ILE A 148 1.83 15.56 11.39
N PHE A 149 1.39 15.19 12.59
CA PHE A 149 0.22 15.78 13.23
C PHE A 149 0.42 17.26 13.58
N ALA A 150 1.54 17.61 14.21
CA ALA A 150 1.86 18.99 14.54
C ALA A 150 1.98 19.85 13.26
N GLY A 151 2.58 19.30 12.19
CA GLY A 151 2.66 19.99 10.90
C GLY A 151 1.29 20.26 10.27
N LEU A 152 0.34 19.32 10.37
CA LEU A 152 -1.03 19.52 9.89
C LEU A 152 -1.74 20.64 10.66
N VAL A 153 -1.58 20.69 11.98
CA VAL A 153 -2.14 21.77 12.81
C VAL A 153 -1.55 23.12 12.42
N ILE A 154 -0.23 23.20 12.19
CA ILE A 154 0.45 24.42 11.75
C ILE A 154 -0.06 24.86 10.36
N ALA A 155 -0.20 23.92 9.42
CA ALA A 155 -0.64 24.20 8.05
C ALA A 155 -2.04 24.80 7.98
N VAL A 156 -2.95 24.34 8.85
CA VAL A 156 -4.37 24.80 8.89
C VAL A 156 -4.58 26.00 9.81
N SER A 157 -3.75 26.17 10.84
CA SER A 157 -3.97 27.23 11.82
C SER A 157 -3.63 28.61 11.24
N PRO A 158 -4.56 29.58 11.28
CA PRO A 158 -4.34 30.92 10.71
C PRO A 158 -3.34 31.76 11.51
N PHE A 159 -3.02 31.35 12.74
CA PHE A 159 -2.17 32.11 13.65
C PHE A 159 -0.67 31.88 13.47
N HIS A 160 -0.27 30.86 12.69
CA HIS A 160 1.14 30.58 12.44
C HIS A 160 1.68 31.46 11.31
N SER A 161 2.87 32.00 11.54
CA SER A 161 3.56 32.85 10.57
C SER A 161 4.27 32.04 9.48
N VAL A 162 4.69 32.72 8.42
CA VAL A 162 5.54 32.15 7.37
C VAL A 162 6.88 31.65 7.93
N GLU A 163 7.42 32.31 8.95
CA GLU A 163 8.68 31.93 9.58
C GLU A 163 8.54 30.66 10.39
N ASP A 164 7.45 30.51 11.15
CA ASP A 164 7.15 29.31 11.92
C ASP A 164 7.05 28.07 11.00
N MET A 165 6.35 28.21 9.87
CA MET A 165 6.25 27.13 8.88
C MET A 165 7.61 26.76 8.28
N LYS A 166 8.45 27.75 7.96
CA LYS A 166 9.81 27.50 7.42
C LYS A 166 10.72 26.84 8.45
N ALA A 167 10.66 27.27 9.71
CA ALA A 167 11.41 26.68 10.80
C ALA A 167 11.00 25.21 10.99
N TYR A 168 9.70 24.94 11.05
CA TYR A 168 9.15 23.59 11.16
C TYR A 168 9.60 22.68 10.01
N MET A 169 9.54 23.19 8.77
CA MET A 169 9.97 22.45 7.60
C MET A 169 11.48 22.11 7.58
N ALA A 170 12.31 22.90 8.28
CA ALA A 170 13.75 22.66 8.37
C ALA A 170 14.11 21.58 9.39
N GLU A 171 13.26 21.34 10.38
CA GLU A 171 13.47 20.29 11.39
C GLU A 171 13.38 18.88 10.80
N TYR A 172 12.66 18.72 9.68
CA TYR A 172 12.42 17.42 9.04
C TYR A 172 13.71 16.68 8.71
N ASP A 173 14.72 17.35 8.15
CA ASP A 173 15.94 16.66 7.69
C ASP A 173 16.73 16.09 8.88
N ALA A 174 16.79 16.83 9.99
CA ALA A 174 17.41 16.36 11.22
C ALA A 174 16.61 15.20 11.85
N LEU A 175 15.28 15.32 11.85
CA LEU A 175 14.38 14.29 12.34
C LEU A 175 14.49 13.00 11.50
N ALA A 176 14.49 13.09 10.17
CA ALA A 176 14.65 11.94 9.30
C ALA A 176 15.96 11.19 9.56
N GLN A 177 17.08 11.90 9.71
CA GLN A 177 18.37 11.28 10.05
C GLN A 177 18.35 10.64 11.44
N LYS A 178 17.73 11.28 12.42
CA LYS A 178 17.54 10.72 13.77
C LYS A 178 16.76 9.42 13.70
N LEU A 179 15.65 9.39 12.98
CA LEU A 179 14.77 8.23 12.85
C LEU A 179 15.44 7.03 12.16
N LEU A 180 16.27 7.29 11.15
CA LEU A 180 17.08 6.24 10.53
C LEU A 180 18.10 5.62 11.50
N GLY A 181 18.59 6.42 12.45
CA GLY A 181 19.50 5.99 13.51
C GLY A 181 18.87 5.12 14.60
N TYR A 182 17.54 4.99 14.66
CA TYR A 182 16.89 4.06 15.60
C TYR A 182 17.26 2.60 15.26
N PRO A 183 17.32 1.72 16.27
CA PRO A 183 17.56 0.30 16.03
C PRO A 183 16.40 -0.31 15.25
N ASP A 184 16.74 -1.27 14.39
CA ASP A 184 15.75 -2.15 13.77
C ASP A 184 15.20 -3.12 14.82
N MET A 185 13.99 -3.62 14.58
CA MET A 185 13.37 -4.63 15.44
C MET A 185 14.15 -5.95 15.40
N GLY A 186 14.38 -6.54 16.57
CA GLY A 186 14.92 -7.87 16.69
C GLY A 186 13.90 -8.94 16.28
N LEU A 187 14.40 -10.10 15.83
CA LEU A 187 13.55 -11.24 15.45
C LEU A 187 12.71 -11.80 16.61
N ASN A 188 13.21 -11.65 17.84
CA ASN A 188 12.54 -12.10 19.07
C ASN A 188 11.60 -11.06 19.66
N ASP A 189 11.61 -9.83 19.13
CA ASP A 189 10.73 -8.78 19.60
C ASP A 189 9.30 -9.03 19.12
N THR A 190 8.33 -8.53 19.88
CA THR A 190 6.92 -8.58 19.48
C THR A 190 6.73 -7.79 18.20
N ALA A 191 6.18 -8.43 17.16
CA ALA A 191 5.98 -7.82 15.86
C ALA A 191 5.04 -6.61 15.98
N ASN A 192 5.55 -5.45 15.56
CA ASN A 192 4.76 -4.25 15.43
C ASN A 192 3.74 -4.39 14.29
N ILE A 193 2.86 -3.41 14.15
CA ILE A 193 1.81 -3.46 13.13
C ILE A 193 2.41 -3.34 11.71
N TYR A 194 3.58 -2.70 11.56
CA TYR A 194 4.24 -2.55 10.26
C TYR A 194 4.73 -3.87 9.68
N VAL A 195 5.44 -4.66 10.49
CA VAL A 195 5.85 -6.02 10.12
C VAL A 195 4.63 -6.91 9.81
N ARG A 196 3.55 -6.77 10.58
CA ARG A 196 2.30 -7.51 10.32
C ARG A 196 1.60 -7.08 9.04
N SER A 197 1.80 -5.84 8.62
CA SER A 197 1.15 -5.32 7.43
C SER A 197 1.76 -5.86 6.13
N ASP A 198 3.06 -6.16 6.11
CA ASP A 198 3.69 -6.89 5.01
C ASP A 198 3.00 -8.26 4.81
N LEU A 199 2.74 -8.97 5.92
CA LEU A 199 2.01 -10.23 5.88
C LEU A 199 0.55 -10.05 5.44
N ASP A 200 -0.11 -8.96 5.84
CA ASP A 200 -1.49 -8.68 5.44
C ASP A 200 -1.59 -8.40 3.94
N HIS A 201 -0.64 -7.66 3.36
CA HIS A 201 -0.58 -7.42 1.93
C HIS A 201 -0.42 -8.73 1.16
N LYS A 202 0.47 -9.63 1.62
CA LYS A 202 0.60 -10.97 1.03
C LYS A 202 -0.67 -11.81 1.18
N LEU A 203 -1.34 -11.76 2.33
CA LEU A 203 -2.62 -12.45 2.55
C LEU A 203 -3.70 -11.93 1.60
N HIS A 204 -3.78 -10.62 1.41
CA HIS A 204 -4.72 -10.01 0.47
C HIS A 204 -4.45 -10.48 -0.96
N LYS A 205 -3.18 -10.44 -1.38
CA LYS A 205 -2.76 -10.96 -2.69
C LYS A 205 -3.10 -12.44 -2.85
N ALA A 206 -2.80 -13.30 -1.88
CA ALA A 206 -3.13 -14.72 -1.93
C ALA A 206 -4.64 -14.97 -2.04
N ARG A 207 -5.45 -14.20 -1.29
CA ARG A 207 -6.92 -14.26 -1.38
C ARG A 207 -7.42 -13.81 -2.75
N PHE A 208 -6.83 -12.78 -3.33
CA PHE A 208 -7.17 -12.30 -4.67
C PHE A 208 -6.83 -13.32 -5.75
N MET A 209 -5.62 -13.91 -5.70
CA MET A 209 -5.16 -14.93 -6.64
C MET A 209 -6.09 -16.15 -6.68
N LYS A 210 -6.69 -16.52 -5.54
CA LYS A 210 -7.67 -17.61 -5.45
C LYS A 210 -8.85 -17.46 -6.41
N TYR A 211 -9.33 -16.23 -6.59
CA TYR A 211 -10.51 -15.94 -7.41
C TYR A 211 -10.17 -15.66 -8.88
N ASN A 212 -8.94 -15.22 -9.15
CA ASN A 212 -8.50 -14.81 -10.48
C ASN A 212 -7.58 -15.86 -11.10
N GLU A 213 -6.34 -15.95 -10.63
CA GLU A 213 -5.30 -16.80 -11.22
C GLU A 213 -5.52 -18.31 -10.98
N LEU A 214 -6.11 -18.68 -9.84
CA LEU A 214 -6.38 -20.08 -9.48
C LEU A 214 -7.83 -20.51 -9.76
N LYS A 215 -8.55 -19.77 -10.61
CA LYS A 215 -9.97 -20.05 -10.93
C LYS A 215 -10.17 -21.45 -11.52
N ASP A 216 -9.22 -21.89 -12.34
CA ASP A 216 -9.26 -23.18 -13.03
C ASP A 216 -8.56 -24.30 -12.25
N LYS A 217 -8.14 -24.05 -11.01
CA LYS A 217 -7.59 -25.10 -10.15
C LYS A 217 -8.71 -25.86 -9.41
N PRO A 218 -8.49 -27.15 -9.11
CA PRO A 218 -9.48 -28.00 -8.45
C PRO A 218 -9.66 -27.69 -6.96
N THR A 219 -10.75 -28.18 -6.38
CA THR A 219 -11.17 -27.83 -5.02
C THR A 219 -10.13 -28.17 -3.95
N HIS A 220 -9.39 -29.27 -4.09
CA HIS A 220 -8.43 -29.69 -3.09
C HIS A 220 -7.20 -28.76 -3.03
N VAL A 221 -6.72 -28.26 -4.18
CA VAL A 221 -5.65 -27.26 -4.24
C VAL A 221 -6.10 -25.96 -3.56
N ILE A 222 -7.31 -25.51 -3.89
CA ILE A 222 -7.89 -24.30 -3.28
C ILE A 222 -8.09 -24.47 -1.78
N ARG A 223 -8.55 -25.64 -1.33
CA ARG A 223 -8.74 -25.93 0.10
C ARG A 223 -7.42 -25.98 0.87
N ALA A 224 -6.35 -26.52 0.27
CA ALA A 224 -5.03 -26.53 0.88
C ALA A 224 -4.53 -25.09 1.09
N LEU A 225 -4.61 -24.24 0.05
CA LEU A 225 -4.26 -22.83 0.16
C LEU A 225 -5.15 -22.08 1.17
N ASP A 226 -6.47 -22.33 1.18
CA ASP A 226 -7.39 -21.71 2.13
C ASP A 226 -7.10 -22.13 3.59
N SER A 227 -6.60 -23.35 3.81
CA SER A 227 -6.16 -23.80 5.13
C SER A 227 -4.95 -22.98 5.60
N GLU A 228 -3.92 -22.86 4.77
CA GLU A 228 -2.72 -22.06 5.08
C GLU A 228 -3.06 -20.59 5.28
N ILE A 229 -3.93 -20.00 4.44
CA ILE A 229 -4.41 -18.61 4.61
C ILE A 229 -5.06 -18.43 5.99
N ARG A 230 -5.85 -19.40 6.47
CA ARG A 230 -6.49 -19.32 7.80
C ARG A 230 -5.46 -19.38 8.92
N GLU A 231 -4.51 -20.31 8.85
CA GLU A 231 -3.45 -20.43 9.86
C GLU A 231 -2.57 -19.18 9.93
N VAL A 232 -2.12 -18.68 8.79
CA VAL A 232 -1.32 -17.46 8.69
C VAL A 232 -2.10 -16.24 9.17
N THR A 233 -3.41 -16.17 8.87
CA THR A 233 -4.28 -15.11 9.40
C THR A 233 -4.36 -15.17 10.93
N ALA A 234 -4.42 -16.37 11.52
CA ALA A 234 -4.44 -16.53 12.98
C ALA A 234 -3.12 -16.07 13.63
N ILE A 235 -1.96 -16.38 13.03
CA ILE A 235 -0.64 -15.89 13.49
C ILE A 235 -0.59 -14.36 13.44
N ARG A 236 -1.05 -13.75 12.35
CA ARG A 236 -1.10 -12.28 12.22
C ARG A 236 -1.92 -11.61 13.33
N LEU A 237 -3.07 -12.19 13.66
CA LEU A 237 -4.01 -11.64 14.64
C LEU A 237 -3.56 -11.85 16.10
N ARG A 238 -2.63 -12.78 16.37
CA ARG A 238 -2.09 -13.01 17.71
C ARG A 238 -1.31 -11.78 18.19
N PRO A 239 -1.67 -11.12 19.31
CA PRO A 239 -0.99 -9.90 19.75
C PRO A 239 0.49 -10.10 20.11
N GLN A 240 0.84 -11.28 20.64
CA GLN A 240 2.20 -11.62 21.08
C GLN A 240 2.97 -12.42 20.02
N SER A 241 2.69 -12.21 18.73
CA SER A 241 3.51 -12.82 17.67
C SER A 241 4.83 -12.10 17.55
N THR A 242 5.92 -12.85 17.42
CA THR A 242 7.26 -12.26 17.24
C THR A 242 7.50 -11.91 15.78
N VAL A 243 8.49 -11.06 15.53
CA VAL A 243 8.92 -10.72 14.16
C VAL A 243 9.30 -11.98 13.38
N ALA A 244 10.02 -12.91 14.02
CA ALA A 244 10.39 -14.19 13.40
C ALA A 244 9.17 -15.05 13.01
N GLU A 245 8.17 -15.15 13.89
CA GLU A 245 6.94 -15.91 13.61
C GLU A 245 6.19 -15.33 12.41
N ILE A 246 6.15 -13.99 12.28
CA ILE A 246 5.51 -13.32 11.14
C ILE A 246 6.27 -13.59 9.83
N TYR A 247 7.60 -13.53 9.84
CA TYR A 247 8.40 -13.85 8.64
C TYR A 247 8.27 -15.33 8.24
N GLN A 248 8.30 -16.25 9.20
CA GLN A 248 8.05 -17.67 8.90
C GLN A 248 6.65 -17.90 8.33
N ALA A 249 5.64 -17.22 8.86
CA ALA A 249 4.28 -17.28 8.32
C ALA A 249 4.19 -16.70 6.89
N SER A 250 4.97 -15.65 6.62
CA SER A 250 5.13 -15.03 5.30
C SER A 250 5.72 -16.04 4.29
N ASP A 251 6.81 -16.69 4.65
CA ASP A 251 7.47 -17.69 3.80
C ASP A 251 6.58 -18.92 3.57
N ARG A 252 5.87 -19.38 4.61
CA ARG A 252 4.88 -20.46 4.49
C ARG A 252 3.77 -20.10 3.51
N LEU A 253 3.27 -18.87 3.56
CA LEU A 253 2.22 -18.41 2.64
C LEU A 253 2.74 -18.38 1.19
N ASP A 254 3.95 -17.87 0.97
CA ASP A 254 4.57 -17.84 -0.37
C ASP A 254 4.78 -19.26 -0.93
N GLN A 255 5.22 -20.20 -0.09
CA GLN A 255 5.33 -21.61 -0.46
C GLN A 255 3.97 -22.22 -0.82
N ALA A 256 2.93 -21.97 -0.01
CA ALA A 256 1.59 -22.48 -0.29
C ALA A 256 1.02 -21.94 -1.61
N VAL A 257 1.25 -20.64 -1.89
CA VAL A 257 0.87 -20.03 -3.17
C VAL A 257 1.64 -20.65 -4.33
N ALA A 258 2.96 -20.86 -4.18
CA ALA A 258 3.78 -21.50 -5.20
C ALA A 258 3.31 -22.93 -5.51
N VAL A 259 3.00 -23.73 -4.48
CA VAL A 259 2.44 -25.07 -4.64
C VAL A 259 1.11 -25.04 -5.39
N ALA A 260 0.24 -24.07 -5.06
CA ALA A 260 -1.06 -23.94 -5.73
C ALA A 260 -0.93 -23.52 -7.21
N LEU A 261 0.01 -22.64 -7.55
CA LEU A 261 0.28 -22.23 -8.93
C LEU A 261 0.86 -23.39 -9.76
N ASN A 262 1.85 -24.08 -9.20
CA ASN A 262 2.59 -25.15 -9.86
C ASN A 262 1.84 -26.48 -9.92
N SER A 263 0.65 -26.60 -9.32
CA SER A 263 -0.11 -27.85 -9.38
C SER A 263 -0.50 -28.17 -10.84
N GLU A 264 -0.12 -29.34 -11.35
CA GLU A 264 -0.48 -29.77 -12.71
C GLU A 264 -1.98 -30.03 -12.87
N ASP A 265 -2.69 -30.26 -11.76
CA ASP A 265 -4.12 -30.55 -11.79
C ASP A 265 -4.95 -29.29 -12.11
N TYR A 266 -6.07 -29.54 -12.80
CA TYR A 266 -6.99 -28.55 -13.30
C TYR A 266 -8.43 -28.92 -12.94
N ARG A 267 -9.33 -27.95 -13.07
CA ARG A 267 -10.75 -28.15 -12.87
C ARG A 267 -11.31 -28.95 -14.03
N ALA A 268 -11.97 -30.07 -13.72
CA ALA A 268 -12.60 -30.93 -14.71
C ALA A 268 -13.51 -30.13 -15.66
N THR A 269 -13.35 -30.40 -16.95
CA THR A 269 -14.16 -29.82 -18.02
C THR A 269 -15.57 -30.41 -18.01
N LYS A 270 -16.49 -29.74 -18.69
CA LYS A 270 -17.88 -30.21 -18.78
C LYS A 270 -17.99 -31.60 -19.40
N TYR A 271 -17.16 -31.90 -20.40
CA TYR A 271 -17.15 -33.18 -21.11
C TYR A 271 -16.63 -34.30 -20.21
N GLU A 272 -15.50 -34.11 -19.53
CA GLU A 272 -14.95 -35.12 -18.59
C GLU A 272 -15.94 -35.44 -17.46
N ILE A 273 -16.66 -34.42 -16.95
CA ILE A 273 -17.71 -34.60 -15.95
C ILE A 273 -18.87 -35.42 -16.52
N GLN A 274 -19.24 -35.21 -17.78
CA GLN A 274 -20.30 -35.97 -18.43
C GLN A 274 -19.88 -37.43 -18.64
N ASP A 275 -18.67 -37.67 -19.13
CA ASP A 275 -18.12 -39.02 -19.32
C ASP A 275 -18.10 -39.80 -18.00
N LEU A 276 -17.70 -39.16 -16.89
CA LEU A 276 -17.72 -39.78 -15.58
C LEU A 276 -19.16 -40.09 -15.11
N LYS A 277 -20.12 -39.20 -15.36
CA LYS A 277 -21.53 -39.45 -15.03
C LYS A 277 -22.11 -40.62 -15.80
N GLU A 278 -21.73 -40.77 -17.08
CA GLU A 278 -22.13 -41.89 -17.92
C GLU A 278 -21.52 -43.19 -17.41
N ALA A 279 -20.21 -43.20 -17.11
CA ALA A 279 -19.53 -44.35 -16.51
C ALA A 279 -20.16 -44.75 -15.15
N ILE A 280 -20.52 -43.79 -14.29
CA ILE A 280 -21.24 -44.05 -13.02
C ILE A 280 -22.64 -44.64 -13.27
N LYS A 281 -23.32 -44.23 -14.34
CA LYS A 281 -24.66 -44.75 -14.67
C LYS A 281 -24.59 -46.21 -15.13
N GLU A 282 -23.64 -46.52 -15.99
CA GLU A 282 -23.36 -47.89 -16.45
C GLU A 282 -22.95 -48.78 -15.27
N ALA A 283 -22.05 -48.27 -14.43
CA ALA A 283 -21.63 -48.88 -13.19
C ALA A 283 -22.78 -49.29 -12.28
N LYS A 284 -23.71 -48.37 -12.05
CA LYS A 284 -24.91 -48.62 -11.25
C LYS A 284 -25.84 -49.63 -11.91
N ARG A 285 -25.94 -49.65 -13.24
CA ARG A 285 -26.71 -50.67 -13.97
C ARG A 285 -26.09 -52.05 -13.80
N ALA A 286 -24.78 -52.19 -13.97
CA ALA A 286 -24.07 -53.46 -13.78
C ALA A 286 -24.28 -54.03 -12.36
N ARG A 287 -24.21 -53.17 -11.32
CA ARG A 287 -24.51 -53.57 -9.95
C ARG A 287 -25.96 -54.04 -9.76
N ARG A 288 -26.93 -53.39 -10.40
CA ARG A 288 -28.33 -53.84 -10.38
C ARG A 288 -28.52 -55.19 -11.09
N HIS A 289 -27.69 -55.48 -12.09
CA HIS A 289 -27.71 -56.74 -12.85
C HIS A 289 -26.90 -57.87 -12.19
N GLY A 290 -26.37 -57.69 -10.98
CA GLY A 290 -25.80 -58.77 -10.18
C GLY A 290 -24.32 -58.61 -9.80
N ASP A 291 -23.64 -57.55 -10.22
CA ASP A 291 -22.26 -57.31 -9.79
C ASP A 291 -22.21 -56.84 -8.32
N LYS A 292 -21.78 -57.74 -7.43
CA LYS A 292 -21.68 -57.53 -5.98
C LYS A 292 -20.29 -57.16 -5.49
N ARG A 293 -19.32 -56.96 -6.39
CA ARG A 293 -17.94 -56.61 -6.02
C ARG A 293 -17.93 -55.30 -5.22
N LYS A 294 -17.23 -55.29 -4.08
CA LYS A 294 -17.13 -54.13 -3.19
C LYS A 294 -16.39 -52.97 -3.86
N GLU A 295 -15.33 -53.27 -4.62
CA GLU A 295 -14.51 -52.30 -5.37
C GLU A 295 -15.35 -51.41 -6.29
N VAL A 296 -16.37 -51.99 -6.93
CA VAL A 296 -17.30 -51.32 -7.82
C VAL A 296 -18.19 -50.34 -7.05
N ALA A 297 -18.59 -50.70 -5.83
CA ALA A 297 -19.35 -49.82 -4.95
C ALA A 297 -18.51 -48.63 -4.46
N ASP A 298 -17.28 -48.92 -4.03
CA ASP A 298 -16.35 -47.92 -3.51
C ASP A 298 -15.94 -46.93 -4.61
N ALA A 299 -15.63 -47.42 -5.83
CA ALA A 299 -15.33 -46.59 -6.99
C ALA A 299 -16.49 -45.64 -7.37
N ILE A 300 -17.74 -46.14 -7.32
CA ILE A 300 -18.92 -45.28 -7.53
C ILE A 300 -19.00 -44.21 -6.44
N SER A 301 -18.79 -44.56 -5.17
CA SER A 301 -18.86 -43.61 -4.06
C SER A 301 -17.82 -42.51 -4.20
N TYR A 302 -16.55 -42.87 -4.42
CA TYR A 302 -15.45 -41.91 -4.59
C TYR A 302 -15.66 -40.98 -5.78
N ALA A 303 -16.12 -41.52 -6.91
CA ALA A 303 -16.44 -40.72 -8.08
C ALA A 303 -17.61 -39.75 -7.82
N GLN A 304 -18.63 -40.18 -7.07
CA GLN A 304 -19.73 -39.30 -6.66
C GLN A 304 -19.29 -38.22 -5.68
N ASP A 305 -18.39 -38.53 -4.75
CA ASP A 305 -17.85 -37.56 -3.80
C ASP A 305 -17.02 -36.48 -4.50
N GLU A 306 -16.21 -36.86 -5.50
CA GLU A 306 -15.47 -35.89 -6.32
C GLU A 306 -16.43 -35.00 -7.15
N LEU A 307 -17.50 -35.58 -7.71
CA LEU A 307 -18.53 -34.82 -8.46
C LEU A 307 -19.38 -33.89 -7.57
N ARG A 308 -19.43 -34.12 -6.25
CA ARG A 308 -20.10 -33.21 -5.29
C ARG A 308 -19.28 -31.96 -5.01
N LEU A 309 -17.98 -31.96 -5.32
CA LEU A 309 -17.13 -30.79 -5.12
C LEU A 309 -17.51 -29.68 -6.11
N LEU A 310 -17.36 -28.42 -5.66
CA LEU A 310 -17.62 -27.24 -6.49
C LEU A 310 -16.73 -27.20 -7.74
N ARG A 311 -15.48 -27.67 -7.61
CA ARG A 311 -14.48 -27.75 -8.68
C ARG A 311 -13.86 -29.15 -8.64
N PRO A 312 -14.44 -30.16 -9.31
CA PRO A 312 -13.87 -31.49 -9.38
C PRO A 312 -12.49 -31.46 -10.05
N SER A 313 -11.58 -32.34 -9.63
CA SER A 313 -10.28 -32.53 -10.27
C SER A 313 -10.41 -33.21 -11.62
N GLY A 314 -9.81 -32.63 -12.67
CA GLY A 314 -9.78 -33.20 -14.01
C GLY A 314 -9.03 -34.53 -14.02
N ILE A 315 -7.84 -34.57 -13.40
CA ILE A 315 -7.01 -35.78 -13.33
C ILE A 315 -7.75 -36.92 -12.62
N LYS A 316 -8.38 -36.63 -11.47
CA LYS A 316 -9.15 -37.64 -10.72
C LYS A 316 -10.38 -38.09 -11.49
N VAL A 317 -11.12 -37.16 -12.11
CA VAL A 317 -12.31 -37.48 -12.90
C VAL A 317 -11.96 -38.44 -14.04
N VAL A 318 -10.91 -38.13 -14.81
CA VAL A 318 -10.44 -39.01 -15.90
C VAL A 318 -9.96 -40.37 -15.36
N GLY A 319 -9.24 -40.36 -14.23
CA GLY A 319 -8.82 -41.59 -13.54
C GLY A 319 -10.01 -42.46 -13.15
N PHE A 320 -11.03 -41.87 -12.51
CA PHE A 320 -12.24 -42.59 -12.11
C PHE A 320 -13.00 -43.14 -13.31
N THR A 321 -13.15 -42.38 -14.39
CA THR A 321 -13.80 -42.85 -15.62
C THR A 321 -13.10 -44.11 -16.15
N LYS A 322 -11.76 -44.10 -16.24
CA LYS A 322 -10.97 -45.25 -16.70
C LYS A 322 -11.12 -46.46 -15.76
N THR A 323 -11.05 -46.25 -14.44
CA THR A 323 -11.22 -47.34 -13.46
C THR A 323 -12.60 -47.98 -13.57
N LEU A 324 -13.67 -47.18 -13.64
CA LEU A 324 -15.03 -47.67 -13.83
C LEU A 324 -15.14 -48.46 -15.13
N GLN A 325 -14.70 -47.90 -16.26
CA GLN A 325 -14.72 -48.61 -17.55
C GLN A 325 -13.94 -49.94 -17.52
N SER A 326 -12.82 -50.01 -16.80
CA SER A 326 -12.03 -51.24 -16.65
C SER A 326 -12.72 -52.31 -15.80
N LEU A 327 -13.56 -51.91 -14.83
CA LEU A 327 -14.26 -52.84 -13.96
C LEU A 327 -15.48 -53.50 -14.63
N TYR A 328 -16.01 -52.90 -15.71
CA TYR A 328 -17.18 -53.42 -16.44
C TYR A 328 -16.86 -54.07 -17.79
N LYS A 329 -15.61 -54.04 -18.24
CA LYS A 329 -15.14 -54.91 -19.33
C LYS A 329 -14.97 -56.34 -18.82
#